data_AF-A0A961ENI8-F1
#
_entry.id   AF-A0A961ENI8-F1
#
_cell.length_a   1.000
_cell.length_b   1.000
_cell.length_c   1.000
_cell.angle_alpha   90.00
_cell.angle_beta   90.00
_cell.angle_gamma   90.00
#
_symmetry.space_group_name_H-M   'P 1'
#
loop_
_entity.id
_entity.type
_entity.pdbx_description
1 polymer ?
#
loop_
_entity_poly.entity_id
_entity_poly.type
_entity_poly.pdbx_seq_one_letter_code
_entity_poly.pdbx_strand_id
1 'polypeptide(L)'
;VYVLQVGRVEQPLAVPRAPWDVATVAFEISRRHRYVEELTRIPESVAVHVLPSGTSSAPTVSLSQARGRRVAERIEQAYAASTAYLAGDPVEPD
;
A
#
# COMPACT_ATOMS: atom_id res chain seq x y z
N VAL A 1 -16.41 5.39 -2.02
CA VAL A 1 -15.38 5.06 -3.04
C VAL A 1 -14.44 4.02 -2.46
N TYR A 2 -14.05 3.00 -3.24
CA TYR A 2 -13.08 1.99 -2.83
C TYR A 2 -11.73 2.28 -3.48
N VAL A 3 -10.68 2.36 -2.67
CA VAL A 3 -9.32 2.65 -3.13
C VAL A 3 -8.46 1.43 -2.85
N LEU A 4 -8.03 0.75 -3.91
CA LEU A 4 -7.02 -0.30 -3.80
C LEU A 4 -5.63 0.34 -3.77
N GLN A 5 -4.82 -0.06 -2.80
CA GLN A 5 -3.47 0.45 -2.63
C GLN A 5 -2.48 -0.71 -2.51
N VAL A 6 -1.22 -0.46 -2.88
CA VAL A 6 -0.20 -1.50 -3.09
C VAL A 6 0.67 -1.80 -1.85
N GLY A 7 0.21 -1.44 -0.64
CA GLY A 7 0.85 -1.73 0.65
C GLY A 7 2.08 -0.89 1.00
N ARG A 8 2.33 0.19 0.25
CA ARG A 8 3.59 0.97 0.37
C ARG A 8 3.43 2.25 1.19
N VAL A 9 2.19 2.71 1.38
CA VAL A 9 1.97 3.91 2.20
C VAL A 9 2.19 3.57 3.69
N GLU A 10 1.89 2.33 4.09
CA GLU A 10 2.02 1.82 5.47
C GLU A 10 3.44 1.38 5.84
N GLN A 11 4.30 1.06 4.86
CA GLN A 11 5.62 0.54 5.13
C GLN A 11 6.51 1.59 5.84
N PRO A 12 7.26 1.27 6.91
CA PRO A 12 8.21 2.21 7.49
C PRO A 12 9.28 2.65 6.49
N LEU A 13 9.63 3.94 6.49
CA LEU A 13 10.79 4.43 5.73
C LEU A 13 12.08 4.04 6.48
N ALA A 14 13.08 3.54 5.74
CA ALA A 14 14.40 3.24 6.27
C ALA A 14 15.39 4.37 5.94
N VAL A 15 16.40 4.55 6.80
CA VAL A 15 17.49 5.52 6.55
C VAL A 15 18.28 5.07 5.30
N PRO A 16 18.41 5.94 4.27
CA PRO A 16 19.19 5.64 3.06
C PRO A 16 20.64 5.28 3.37
N ARG A 17 21.21 4.26 2.71
CA ARG A 17 22.63 3.88 2.85
C ARG A 17 23.42 4.06 1.56
N ALA A 18 22.75 4.30 0.43
CA ALA A 18 23.35 4.60 -0.86
C ALA A 18 22.60 5.73 -1.59
N PRO A 19 23.21 6.37 -2.60
CA PRO A 19 22.59 7.50 -3.32
C PRO A 19 21.23 7.19 -3.96
N TRP A 20 21.03 5.97 -4.50
CA TRP A 20 19.74 5.56 -5.08
C TRP A 20 18.64 5.32 -4.03
N ASP A 21 19.03 4.97 -2.79
CA ASP A 21 18.07 4.85 -1.69
C ASP A 21 17.46 6.22 -1.36
N VAL A 22 18.25 7.29 -1.47
CA VAL A 22 17.78 8.67 -1.26
C VAL A 22 16.68 9.00 -2.27
N ALA A 23 16.88 8.68 -3.55
CA ALA A 23 15.87 8.90 -4.58
C ALA A 23 14.58 8.08 -4.30
N THR A 24 14.73 6.84 -3.85
CA THR A 24 13.60 5.96 -3.49
C THR A 24 12.82 6.52 -2.30
N VAL A 25 13.50 6.94 -1.23
CA VAL A 25 12.87 7.51 -0.03
C VAL A 25 12.19 8.83 -0.34
N ALA A 26 12.84 9.72 -1.11
CA ALA A 26 12.24 10.97 -1.55
C ALA A 26 10.95 10.74 -2.37
N PHE A 27 10.99 9.79 -3.31
CA PHE A 27 9.81 9.38 -4.07
C PHE A 27 8.67 8.90 -3.16
N GLU A 28 8.96 8.03 -2.18
CA GLU A 28 7.94 7.55 -1.24
C GLU A 28 7.37 8.68 -0.37
N ILE A 29 8.20 9.63 0.08
CA ILE A 29 7.72 10.80 0.83
C ILE A 29 6.75 11.61 -0.01
N SER A 30 7.14 11.99 -1.24
CA SER A 30 6.29 12.77 -2.14
C SER A 30 4.98 12.07 -2.44
N ARG A 31 5.03 10.76 -2.68
CA ARG A 31 3.85 9.93 -2.93
C ARG A 31 2.91 9.89 -1.73
N ARG A 32 3.43 9.70 -0.51
CA ARG A 32 2.63 9.67 0.74
C ARG A 32 2.01 11.03 1.04
N HIS A 33 2.79 12.10 0.87
CA HIS A 33 2.29 13.46 1.03
C HIS A 33 1.09 13.71 0.10
N ARG A 34 1.24 13.39 -1.20
CA ARG A 34 0.17 13.57 -2.17
C ARG A 34 -1.05 12.72 -1.84
N TYR A 35 -0.85 11.48 -1.40
CA TYR A 35 -1.94 10.60 -1.01
C TYR A 35 -2.75 11.16 0.17
N VAL A 36 -2.09 11.62 1.23
CA VAL A 36 -2.76 12.21 2.40
C VAL A 36 -3.47 13.51 2.02
N GLU A 37 -2.81 14.38 1.24
CA GLU A 37 -3.40 15.62 0.74
C GLU A 37 -4.69 15.37 -0.08
N GLU A 38 -4.71 14.34 -0.92
CA GLU A 38 -5.90 14.00 -1.70
C GLU A 38 -6.98 13.40 -0.81
N LEU A 39 -6.62 12.60 0.19
CA LEU A 39 -7.60 12.08 1.15
C LEU A 39 -8.26 13.20 1.97
N THR A 40 -7.51 14.24 2.36
CA THR A 40 -8.07 15.34 3.16
C THR A 40 -8.95 16.30 2.35
N ARG A 41 -8.85 16.28 1.02
CA ARG A 41 -9.70 17.07 0.11
C ARG A 41 -11.06 16.45 -0.17
N ILE A 42 -11.27 15.20 0.26
CA ILE A 42 -12.52 14.49 -0.01
C ILE A 42 -13.65 15.15 0.81
N PRO A 43 -14.79 15.48 0.18
CA PRO A 43 -15.95 16.01 0.90
C PRO A 43 -16.47 15.03 1.96
N GLU A 44 -16.94 15.55 3.09
CA GLU A 44 -17.47 14.74 4.20
C GLU A 44 -18.68 13.87 3.79
N SER A 45 -19.40 14.25 2.73
CA SER A 45 -20.50 13.48 2.17
C SER A 45 -20.07 12.20 1.44
N VAL A 46 -18.76 11.99 1.25
CA VAL A 46 -18.20 10.85 0.54
C VAL A 46 -17.42 9.95 1.50
N ALA A 47 -17.96 8.75 1.73
CA ALA A 47 -17.22 7.70 2.43
C ALA A 47 -16.14 7.11 1.52
N VAL A 48 -14.91 7.02 2.02
CA VAL A 48 -13.79 6.37 1.34
C VAL A 48 -13.26 5.21 2.15
N HIS A 49 -13.17 4.06 1.48
CA HIS A 49 -12.65 2.82 2.02
C HIS A 49 -11.32 2.52 1.35
N VAL A 50 -10.24 2.65 2.12
CA VAL A 50 -8.90 2.27 1.70
C VAL A 50 -8.75 0.78 1.99
N LEU A 51 -8.68 -0.01 0.93
CA LEU A 51 -8.66 -1.46 1.04
C LEU A 51 -7.24 -1.94 1.43
N PRO A 52 -7.13 -2.86 2.42
CA PRO A 52 -5.84 -3.38 2.84
C PRO A 52 -5.21 -4.22 1.73
N SER A 53 -3.89 -4.10 1.59
CA SER A 53 -3.12 -4.87 0.59
C SER A 53 -2.83 -6.32 1.01
N GLY A 54 -3.07 -6.66 2.28
CA GLY A 54 -2.80 -8.00 2.83
C GLY A 54 -1.31 -8.32 3.04
N THR A 55 -0.42 -7.34 2.95
CA THR A 55 1.02 -7.51 3.19
C THR A 55 1.62 -6.32 3.95
N SER A 56 2.47 -6.58 4.93
CA SER A 56 3.24 -5.55 5.66
C SER A 56 4.50 -5.10 4.92
N SER A 57 4.87 -5.81 3.84
CA SER A 57 6.04 -5.48 3.02
C SER A 57 5.71 -5.50 1.53
N ALA A 58 5.86 -4.35 0.90
CA ALA A 58 5.73 -4.18 -0.53
C ALA A 58 7.10 -3.76 -1.09
N PRO A 59 7.87 -4.68 -1.70
CA PRO A 59 9.20 -4.38 -2.19
C PRO A 59 9.17 -3.21 -3.18
N THR A 60 10.12 -2.27 -3.03
CA THR A 60 10.45 -1.31 -4.09
C THR A 60 10.80 -2.12 -5.33
N VAL A 61 9.96 -2.01 -6.37
CA VAL A 61 9.99 -2.71 -7.66
C VAL A 61 11.26 -3.55 -7.84
N SER A 62 11.23 -4.81 -7.42
CA SER A 62 12.34 -5.72 -7.69
C SER A 62 12.01 -6.49 -8.96
N LEU A 63 12.97 -6.59 -9.89
CA LEU A 63 12.87 -7.44 -11.09
C LEU A 63 12.44 -8.88 -10.75
N SER A 64 12.66 -9.33 -9.51
CA SER A 64 12.22 -10.63 -9.02
C SER A 64 10.69 -10.77 -8.92
N GLN A 65 9.94 -9.68 -8.79
CA GLN A 65 8.47 -9.65 -8.79
C GLN A 65 7.87 -9.90 -10.18
N ALA A 66 8.66 -9.88 -11.26
CA ALA A 66 8.22 -10.27 -12.60
C ALA A 66 7.95 -11.79 -12.74
N ARG A 67 8.10 -12.58 -11.66
CA ARG A 67 7.70 -13.99 -11.62
C ARG A 67 6.19 -14.09 -11.35
N GLY A 68 5.41 -14.47 -12.35
CA GLY A 68 3.93 -14.49 -12.32
C GLY A 68 3.29 -15.16 -11.10
N ARG A 69 3.91 -16.20 -10.53
CA ARG A 69 3.39 -16.88 -9.32
C ARG A 69 3.25 -15.95 -8.10
N ARG A 70 4.20 -15.04 -7.87
CA ARG A 70 4.13 -14.07 -6.76
C ARG A 70 3.09 -12.98 -6.98
N VAL A 71 2.70 -12.74 -8.24
CA VAL A 71 1.63 -11.79 -8.57
C VAL A 71 0.29 -12.40 -8.18
N ALA A 72 0.04 -13.67 -8.55
CA ALA A 72 -1.17 -14.38 -8.15
C ALA A 72 -1.32 -14.47 -6.63
N GLU A 73 -0.26 -14.86 -5.91
CA GLU A 73 -0.26 -14.92 -4.44
C GLU A 73 -0.64 -13.56 -3.80
N ARG A 74 -0.16 -12.44 -4.35
CA ARG A 74 -0.51 -11.10 -3.86
C ARG A 74 -1.95 -10.68 -4.16
N ILE A 75 -2.47 -11.07 -5.33
CA ILE A 75 -3.86 -10.79 -5.69
C ILE A 75 -4.78 -11.50 -4.69
N GLU A 76 -4.51 -12.78 -4.39
CA GLU A 76 -5.26 -13.55 -3.40
C GLU A 76 -5.16 -12.94 -2.00
N GLN A 77 -3.96 -12.54 -1.56
CA GLN A 77 -3.78 -11.87 -0.26
C GLN A 77 -4.58 -10.56 -0.14
N ALA A 78 -4.51 -9.70 -1.17
CA ALA A 78 -5.25 -8.44 -1.18
C ALA A 78 -6.78 -8.69 -1.21
N TYR A 79 -7.23 -9.72 -1.94
CA TYR A 79 -8.63 -10.11 -1.99
C TYR A 79 -9.14 -10.58 -0.63
N ALA A 80 -8.41 -11.49 0.03
CA ALA A 80 -8.77 -12.00 1.35
C ALA A 80 -8.82 -10.87 2.40
N ALA A 81 -7.79 -10.02 2.45
CA ALA A 81 -7.72 -8.90 3.39
C ALA A 81 -8.84 -7.88 3.14
N SER A 82 -9.12 -7.55 1.88
CA SER A 82 -10.21 -6.64 1.52
C SER A 82 -11.57 -7.22 1.88
N THR A 83 -11.77 -8.52 1.68
CA THR A 83 -13.02 -9.20 2.02
C THR A 83 -13.27 -9.17 3.53
N ALA A 84 -12.24 -9.47 4.33
CA ALA A 84 -12.31 -9.39 5.79
C ALA A 84 -12.63 -7.95 6.27
N TYR A 85 -11.92 -6.95 5.74
CA TYR A 85 -12.19 -5.54 6.03
C TYR A 85 -13.64 -5.14 5.73
N LEU A 86 -14.18 -5.58 4.59
CA LEU A 86 -15.54 -5.26 4.17
C LEU A 86 -16.61 -6.02 4.97
N ALA A 87 -16.29 -7.21 5.48
CA ALA A 87 -17.16 -7.95 6.40
C ALA A 87 -17.24 -7.31 7.80
N GLY A 88 -16.34 -6.36 8.11
CA GLY A 88 -16.23 -5.75 9.43
C GLY A 88 -15.36 -6.54 10.40
N ASP A 89 -14.63 -7.54 9.90
CA ASP A 89 -13.69 -8.32 10.71
C ASP A 89 -12.42 -7.50 10.98
N PRO A 90 -11.85 -7.55 12.20
CA PRO A 90 -10.60 -6.87 12.49
C PRO A 90 -9.47 -7.44 11.60
N VAL A 91 -8.86 -6.59 10.79
CA VAL A 91 -7.68 -6.93 9.99
C VAL A 91 -6.47 -6.85 10.92
N GLU A 92 -5.99 -8.00 11.41
CA GLU A 92 -4.73 -8.08 12.15
C GLU A 92 -3.54 -7.89 11.18
N PRO A 93 -2.64 -6.92 11.44
CA PRO A 93 -1.41 -6.79 10.65
C PRO A 93 -0.38 -7.84 11.13
N ASP A 94 0.17 -8.62 10.19
CA ASP A 94 1.30 -9.54 10.38
C ASP A 94 2.66 -8.80 10.29
#